data_AF-A0A6A6KX32-F1
#
_entry.id   AF-A0A6A6KX32-F1
#
_cell.length_a   1.000
_cell.length_b   1.000
_cell.length_c   1.000
_cell.angle_alpha   90.00
_cell.angle_beta   90.00
_cell.angle_gamma   90.00
#
_symmetry.space_group_name_H-M   'P 1'
#
loop_
_entity.id
_entity.type
_entity.pdbx_description
1 polymer ?
#
loop_
_entity_poly.entity_id
_entity_poly.type
_entity_poly.pdbx_seq_one_letter_code
_entity_poly.pdbx_strand_id
1 'polypeptide(L)'
;MVFMPKVSDGRPSYLVVNADESELGTCKDREIMRHDPHKLLEGCLIAGVGMRASAAYIYIRGEYVNEQTTLLESLEGKQGKPRLKPPFPANVGLYGCRTTITNVETVAVSPTILRHGPEWFASFGRKNNFGTKLFCVLGHVNKPCTVEKEMSISLKELIKRHCGGVRGLGTAAVIVKDKSTDVVDAIARLSYFYKHESCRQCTPCREGTGWLWMIMERLKVGNSNLEEIDMLQEVTKQIEGHTICALGDAAAWPVQGLIRHFRPKLERRIKESVERELLEAAV
;
A
#
# COMPACT_ATOMS: atom_id res chain seq x y z
N MET A 1 -10.35 -12.77 -8.34
CA MET A 1 -10.19 -13.90 -9.29
C MET A 1 -9.24 -13.46 -10.38
N VAL A 2 -8.27 -14.30 -10.78
CA VAL A 2 -7.20 -13.92 -11.72
C VAL A 2 -7.61 -14.31 -13.14
N PHE A 3 -7.51 -13.38 -14.10
CA PHE A 3 -8.04 -13.57 -15.46
C PHE A 3 -6.92 -13.81 -16.47
N MET A 4 -6.90 -15.00 -17.09
CA MET A 4 -6.00 -15.37 -18.18
C MET A 4 -6.85 -15.70 -19.43
N PRO A 5 -6.52 -15.19 -20.63
CA PRO A 5 -7.24 -15.53 -21.85
C PRO A 5 -7.22 -17.04 -22.15
N LYS A 6 -8.38 -17.60 -22.52
CA LYS A 6 -8.53 -19.04 -22.82
C LYS A 6 -7.79 -19.52 -24.07
N VAL A 7 -7.45 -18.61 -24.98
CA VAL A 7 -6.75 -18.91 -26.24
C VAL A 7 -5.25 -18.90 -26.00
N SER A 8 -4.54 -19.92 -26.50
CA SER A 8 -3.08 -20.00 -26.43
C SER A 8 -2.45 -19.49 -27.73
N ASP A 9 -1.44 -18.64 -27.60
CA ASP A 9 -0.70 -17.99 -28.69
C ASP A 9 0.65 -18.65 -28.99
N GLY A 10 0.86 -19.87 -28.47
CA GLY A 10 2.13 -20.62 -28.58
C GLY A 10 3.25 -20.10 -27.68
N ARG A 11 3.15 -18.90 -27.10
CA ARG A 11 4.13 -18.36 -26.14
C ARG A 11 3.92 -19.01 -24.76
N PRO A 12 4.99 -19.21 -23.97
CA PRO A 12 4.86 -19.63 -22.58
C PRO A 12 4.07 -18.60 -21.77
N SER A 13 3.44 -19.05 -20.68
CA SER A 13 2.78 -18.16 -19.71
C SER A 13 3.64 -18.03 -18.45
N TYR A 14 3.58 -16.88 -17.78
CA TYR A 14 4.34 -16.64 -16.54
C TYR A 14 3.46 -16.13 -15.40
N LEU A 15 3.68 -16.66 -14.21
CA LEU A 15 3.19 -16.07 -12.97
C LEU A 15 4.24 -15.08 -12.45
N VAL A 16 3.82 -13.88 -12.07
CA VAL A 16 4.67 -12.93 -11.36
C VAL A 16 4.03 -12.63 -10.01
N VAL A 17 4.70 -13.03 -8.93
CA VAL A 17 4.27 -12.66 -7.58
C VAL A 17 4.90 -11.33 -7.23
N ASN A 18 4.08 -10.33 -6.95
CA ASN A 18 4.54 -9.06 -6.42
C ASN A 18 4.74 -9.19 -4.91
N ALA A 19 6.00 -9.28 -4.50
CA ALA A 19 6.48 -9.22 -3.13
C ALA A 19 7.23 -7.90 -2.85
N ASP A 20 7.00 -6.88 -3.69
CA ASP A 20 7.40 -5.50 -3.49
C ASP A 20 6.42 -4.81 -2.53
N GLU A 21 6.58 -5.08 -1.23
CA GLU A 21 5.79 -4.49 -0.16
C GLU A 21 6.31 -3.07 0.14
N SER A 22 6.03 -2.16 -0.78
CA SER A 22 6.46 -0.75 -0.73
C SER A 22 5.41 0.23 -0.21
N GLU A 23 4.24 -0.24 0.23
CA GLU A 23 3.21 0.59 0.87
C GLU A 23 3.58 0.96 2.33
N LEU A 24 3.34 2.22 2.72
CA LEU A 24 3.61 2.68 4.08
C LEU A 24 2.66 2.05 5.11
N GLY A 25 3.23 1.22 6.00
CA GLY A 25 2.51 0.57 7.09
C GLY A 25 2.00 -0.84 6.76
N THR A 26 2.26 -1.31 5.54
CA THR A 26 1.99 -2.69 5.10
C THR A 26 3.24 -3.55 5.34
N CYS A 27 3.08 -4.70 6.00
CA CYS A 27 4.17 -5.62 6.33
C CYS A 27 3.71 -7.11 6.37
N LYS A 28 2.60 -7.42 5.71
CA LYS A 28 1.95 -8.73 5.69
C LYS A 28 2.66 -9.73 4.76
N ASP A 29 3.19 -9.26 3.64
CA ASP A 29 3.87 -10.09 2.65
C ASP A 29 5.25 -10.49 3.17
N ARG A 30 5.91 -9.58 3.90
CA ARG A 30 7.11 -9.85 4.68
C ARG A 30 6.91 -10.98 5.70
N GLU A 31 5.82 -10.94 6.47
CA GLU A 31 5.53 -11.99 7.46
C GLU A 31 5.28 -13.35 6.77
N ILE A 32 4.59 -13.38 5.62
CA ILE A 32 4.43 -14.61 4.83
C ILE A 32 5.79 -15.13 4.33
N MET A 33 6.62 -14.28 3.70
CA MET A 33 7.92 -14.69 3.16
C MET A 33 8.89 -15.18 4.25
N ARG A 34 8.81 -14.61 5.45
CA ARG A 34 9.72 -14.92 6.55
C ARG A 34 9.32 -16.17 7.35
N HIS A 35 8.02 -16.34 7.61
CA HIS A 35 7.52 -17.37 8.53
C HIS A 35 6.77 -18.52 7.83
N ASP A 36 6.20 -18.28 6.65
CA ASP A 36 5.40 -19.23 5.86
C ASP A 36 5.90 -19.40 4.39
N PRO A 37 7.22 -19.39 4.08
CA PRO A 37 7.70 -19.38 2.69
C PRO A 37 7.17 -20.55 1.85
N HIS A 38 7.09 -21.76 2.41
CA HIS A 38 6.53 -22.93 1.73
C HIS A 38 5.06 -22.77 1.31
N LYS A 39 4.26 -22.02 2.07
CA LYS A 39 2.85 -21.70 1.73
C LYS A 39 2.77 -20.80 0.50
N LEU A 40 3.72 -19.87 0.36
CA LEU A 40 3.86 -19.03 -0.83
C LEU A 40 4.34 -19.85 -2.04
N LEU A 41 5.33 -20.72 -1.88
CA LEU A 41 5.85 -21.56 -2.96
C LEU A 41 4.81 -22.57 -3.46
N GLU A 42 4.06 -23.21 -2.57
CA GLU A 42 2.93 -24.07 -2.92
C GLU A 42 1.84 -23.27 -3.65
N GLY A 43 1.54 -22.06 -3.19
CA GLY A 43 0.64 -21.14 -3.89
C GLY A 43 1.11 -20.80 -5.30
N CYS A 44 2.42 -20.61 -5.51
CA CYS A 44 2.99 -20.35 -6.82
C CYS A 44 2.82 -21.55 -7.77
N LEU A 45 3.01 -22.77 -7.26
CA LEU A 45 2.78 -24.00 -8.03
C LEU A 45 1.31 -24.17 -8.40
N ILE A 46 0.39 -23.99 -7.44
CA ILE A 46 -1.06 -24.14 -7.65
C ILE A 46 -1.61 -23.08 -8.62
N ALA A 47 -1.26 -21.80 -8.41
CA ALA A 47 -1.62 -20.74 -9.34
C ALA A 47 -0.97 -20.95 -10.72
N GLY A 48 0.28 -21.42 -10.77
CA GLY A 48 0.98 -21.77 -11.99
C GLY A 48 0.25 -22.83 -12.81
N VAL A 49 -0.11 -23.96 -12.19
CA VAL A 49 -0.88 -25.03 -12.84
C VAL A 49 -2.26 -24.53 -13.30
N GLY A 50 -2.99 -23.82 -12.44
CA GLY A 50 -4.32 -23.28 -12.76
C GLY A 50 -4.31 -22.27 -13.93
N MET A 51 -3.19 -21.57 -14.12
CA MET A 51 -3.00 -20.57 -15.18
C MET A 51 -2.16 -21.08 -16.37
N ARG A 52 -1.73 -22.35 -16.34
CA ARG A 52 -0.79 -22.97 -17.29
C ARG A 52 0.52 -22.19 -17.45
N ALA A 53 1.03 -21.59 -16.38
CA ALA A 53 2.32 -20.90 -16.37
C ALA A 53 3.48 -21.91 -16.37
N SER A 54 4.50 -21.63 -17.17
CA SER A 54 5.73 -22.42 -17.30
C SER A 54 6.75 -22.12 -16.19
N ALA A 55 6.67 -20.94 -15.58
CA ALA A 55 7.47 -20.54 -14.43
C ALA A 55 6.76 -19.48 -13.58
N ALA A 56 7.16 -19.38 -12.31
CA ALA A 56 6.74 -18.33 -11.39
C ALA A 56 7.96 -17.48 -10.96
N TYR A 57 7.84 -16.16 -11.08
CA TYR A 57 8.87 -15.20 -10.67
C TYR A 57 8.36 -14.41 -9.46
N ILE A 58 8.98 -14.62 -8.30
CA ILE A 58 8.69 -13.85 -7.08
C ILE A 58 9.59 -12.62 -7.08
N TYR A 59 9.00 -11.43 -7.27
CA TYR A 59 9.69 -10.15 -7.29
C TYR A 59 9.71 -9.58 -5.88
N ILE A 60 10.79 -9.85 -5.14
CA ILE A 60 10.99 -9.43 -3.74
C ILE A 60 11.54 -8.00 -3.69
N ARG A 61 11.07 -7.21 -2.72
CA ARG A 61 11.60 -5.88 -2.40
C ARG A 61 13.11 -5.92 -2.09
N GLY A 62 13.88 -4.96 -2.60
CA GLY A 62 15.35 -4.96 -2.51
C GLY A 62 15.90 -4.87 -1.07
N GLU A 63 15.18 -4.22 -0.17
CA GLU A 63 15.55 -4.12 1.26
C GLU A 63 15.23 -5.39 2.06
N TYR A 64 14.40 -6.29 1.52
CA TYR A 64 14.03 -7.56 2.17
C TYR A 64 15.07 -8.65 1.89
N VAL A 65 16.34 -8.31 2.12
CA VAL A 65 17.50 -9.18 1.83
C VAL A 65 17.42 -10.48 2.64
N ASN A 66 16.96 -10.43 3.89
CA ASN A 66 16.84 -11.60 4.76
C ASN A 66 15.69 -12.52 4.32
N GLU A 67 14.58 -11.94 3.91
CA GLU A 67 13.42 -12.69 3.43
C GLU A 67 13.67 -13.24 2.01
N GLN A 68 14.46 -12.54 1.19
CA GLN A 68 15.07 -13.08 -0.02
C GLN A 68 16.00 -14.24 0.30
N THR A 69 16.89 -14.16 1.31
CA THR A 69 17.73 -15.32 1.67
C THR A 69 16.90 -16.49 2.17
N THR A 70 15.89 -16.29 3.02
CA THR A 70 15.00 -17.36 3.50
C THR A 70 14.21 -18.01 2.37
N LEU A 71 13.70 -17.24 1.40
CA LEU A 71 12.99 -17.80 0.25
C LEU A 71 13.94 -18.58 -0.69
N LEU A 72 15.18 -18.11 -0.88
CA LEU A 72 16.19 -18.79 -1.69
C LEU A 72 16.81 -20.00 -0.96
N GLU A 73 16.87 -20.01 0.37
CA GLU A 73 17.19 -21.20 1.16
C GLU A 73 16.07 -22.25 1.05
N SER A 74 14.80 -21.81 1.04
CA SER A 74 13.61 -22.66 0.85
C SER A 74 13.47 -23.21 -0.58
N LEU A 75 13.94 -22.48 -1.60
CA LEU A 75 13.88 -22.85 -3.02
C LEU A 75 15.11 -23.63 -3.54
N GLU A 76 16.30 -23.30 -3.04
CA GLU A 76 17.53 -23.38 -3.84
C GLU A 76 18.75 -23.84 -3.01
N GLY A 77 18.81 -23.43 -1.74
CA GLY A 77 20.02 -23.56 -0.93
C GLY A 77 21.18 -22.66 -1.40
N LYS A 78 20.84 -21.47 -1.99
CA LYS A 78 21.66 -20.38 -2.63
C LYS A 78 21.41 -20.29 -4.15
N GLN A 79 21.41 -19.13 -4.84
CA GLN A 79 20.95 -17.77 -4.49
C GLN A 79 20.72 -16.97 -5.81
N GLY A 80 19.48 -16.57 -6.13
CA GLY A 80 19.11 -15.79 -7.35
C GLY A 80 19.02 -14.25 -7.22
N LYS A 81 19.01 -13.52 -8.37
CA LYS A 81 18.96 -12.03 -8.47
C LYS A 81 17.92 -11.48 -9.51
N PRO A 82 17.32 -10.27 -9.33
CA PRO A 82 16.19 -9.78 -10.15
C PRO A 82 16.55 -8.81 -11.31
N ARG A 83 15.57 -8.48 -12.18
CA ARG A 83 15.61 -7.44 -13.25
C ARG A 83 14.22 -6.77 -13.49
N LEU A 84 14.16 -5.73 -14.33
CA LEU A 84 13.07 -4.72 -14.47
C LEU A 84 11.94 -5.03 -15.51
N LYS A 85 10.88 -4.19 -15.51
CA LYS A 85 9.66 -4.15 -16.37
C LYS A 85 9.63 -2.83 -17.19
N PRO A 86 8.89 -2.64 -18.33
CA PRO A 86 7.44 -2.88 -18.61
C PRO A 86 7.18 -3.88 -19.78
N PRO A 87 5.94 -4.12 -20.32
CA PRO A 87 4.64 -3.43 -20.15
C PRO A 87 3.48 -4.36 -19.63
N PHE A 88 2.23 -4.10 -20.05
CA PHE A 88 0.99 -4.61 -19.41
C PHE A 88 0.78 -6.13 -19.52
N PRO A 89 0.50 -6.86 -18.41
CA PRO A 89 0.95 -8.26 -18.32
C PRO A 89 0.13 -9.28 -19.13
N ALA A 90 -1.20 -9.12 -19.17
CA ALA A 90 -2.12 -10.21 -19.55
C ALA A 90 -1.93 -10.71 -20.99
N ASN A 91 -1.54 -9.82 -21.91
CA ASN A 91 -1.35 -10.15 -23.33
C ASN A 91 0.13 -10.05 -23.78
N VAL A 92 0.90 -9.11 -23.20
CA VAL A 92 2.33 -8.86 -23.54
C VAL A 92 3.07 -8.37 -22.29
N GLY A 93 3.40 -9.31 -21.39
CA GLY A 93 4.06 -9.04 -20.12
C GLY A 93 5.55 -9.34 -20.10
N LEU A 94 5.98 -10.15 -19.13
CA LEU A 94 7.37 -10.56 -18.94
C LEU A 94 7.89 -11.26 -20.21
N TYR A 95 9.04 -10.81 -20.73
CA TYR A 95 9.60 -11.24 -22.01
C TYR A 95 8.61 -11.16 -23.20
N GLY A 96 7.65 -10.22 -23.14
CA GLY A 96 6.58 -10.09 -24.13
C GLY A 96 5.57 -11.25 -24.13
N CYS A 97 5.61 -12.12 -23.11
CA CYS A 97 4.78 -13.33 -23.01
C CYS A 97 3.58 -13.11 -22.07
N ARG A 98 2.54 -13.97 -22.18
CA ARG A 98 1.32 -13.85 -21.36
C ARG A 98 1.66 -14.00 -19.89
N THR A 99 1.40 -12.96 -19.11
CA THR A 99 1.85 -12.86 -17.71
C THR A 99 0.69 -12.43 -16.83
N THR A 100 0.70 -12.79 -15.55
CA THR A 100 -0.18 -12.11 -14.58
C THR A 100 0.54 -11.81 -13.29
N ILE A 101 0.24 -10.62 -12.74
CA ILE A 101 0.79 -10.14 -11.48
C ILE A 101 -0.21 -10.40 -10.37
N THR A 102 0.25 -10.99 -9.27
CA THR A 102 -0.56 -11.31 -8.08
C THR A 102 0.22 -10.96 -6.82
N ASN A 103 -0.43 -10.46 -5.77
CA ASN A 103 0.24 -10.18 -4.49
C ASN A 103 0.49 -11.48 -3.68
N VAL A 104 1.57 -11.50 -2.88
CA VAL A 104 1.98 -12.62 -2.02
C VAL A 104 0.82 -13.21 -1.21
N GLU A 105 0.03 -12.38 -0.52
CA GLU A 105 -1.14 -12.81 0.27
C GLU A 105 -2.14 -13.61 -0.57
N THR A 106 -2.45 -13.16 -1.79
CA THR A 106 -3.42 -13.82 -2.69
C THR A 106 -2.93 -15.19 -3.16
N VAL A 107 -1.62 -15.32 -3.38
CA VAL A 107 -1.00 -16.58 -3.79
C VAL A 107 -0.92 -17.55 -2.61
N ALA A 108 -0.50 -17.08 -1.43
CA ALA A 108 -0.35 -17.90 -0.23
C ALA A 108 -1.67 -18.43 0.37
N VAL A 109 -2.81 -17.76 0.18
CA VAL A 109 -4.12 -18.34 0.58
C VAL A 109 -4.63 -19.42 -0.39
N SER A 110 -4.17 -19.43 -1.64
CA SER A 110 -4.71 -20.33 -2.68
C SER A 110 -4.63 -21.83 -2.34
N PRO A 111 -3.53 -22.37 -1.77
CA PRO A 111 -3.48 -23.77 -1.34
C PRO A 111 -4.49 -24.11 -0.23
N THR A 112 -4.65 -23.20 0.74
CA THR A 112 -5.59 -23.37 1.86
C THR A 112 -7.03 -23.39 1.35
N ILE A 113 -7.37 -22.50 0.40
CA ILE A 113 -8.71 -22.47 -0.23
C ILE A 113 -9.00 -23.78 -0.98
N LEU A 114 -8.03 -24.34 -1.71
CA LEU A 114 -8.23 -25.63 -2.40
C LEU A 114 -8.28 -26.83 -1.44
N ARG A 115 -7.61 -26.77 -0.29
CA ARG A 115 -7.67 -27.82 0.75
C ARG A 115 -8.99 -27.86 1.52
N HIS A 116 -9.53 -26.69 1.88
CA HIS A 116 -10.73 -26.57 2.72
C HIS A 116 -12.03 -26.34 1.94
N GLY A 117 -11.92 -26.07 0.63
CA GLY A 117 -13.04 -25.78 -0.25
C GLY A 117 -13.31 -24.27 -0.41
N PRO A 118 -13.73 -23.80 -1.60
CA PRO A 118 -14.07 -22.40 -1.81
C PRO A 118 -15.30 -21.97 -1.00
N GLU A 119 -16.22 -22.88 -0.67
CA GLU A 119 -17.39 -22.62 0.18
C GLU A 119 -16.98 -22.26 1.62
N TRP A 120 -15.96 -22.93 2.16
CA TRP A 120 -15.39 -22.61 3.47
C TRP A 120 -14.80 -21.19 3.47
N PHE A 121 -14.02 -20.83 2.45
CA PHE A 121 -13.46 -19.47 2.37
C PHE A 121 -14.55 -18.41 2.11
N ALA A 122 -15.58 -18.75 1.34
CA ALA A 122 -16.74 -17.90 1.11
C ALA A 122 -17.69 -17.77 2.31
N SER A 123 -17.59 -18.65 3.32
CA SER A 123 -18.38 -18.55 4.55
C SER A 123 -17.98 -17.37 5.45
N PHE A 124 -16.74 -16.88 5.31
CA PHE A 124 -16.23 -15.74 6.06
C PHE A 124 -16.56 -14.40 5.39
N GLY A 125 -16.95 -13.43 6.20
CA GLY A 125 -17.12 -12.04 5.82
C GLY A 125 -18.52 -11.66 5.35
N ARG A 126 -18.61 -10.80 4.33
CA ARG A 126 -19.89 -10.28 3.81
C ARG A 126 -20.04 -10.58 2.34
N LYS A 127 -21.28 -10.53 1.83
CA LYS A 127 -21.55 -10.63 0.39
C LYS A 127 -20.64 -9.69 -0.41
N ASN A 128 -19.93 -10.24 -1.39
CA ASN A 128 -18.92 -9.59 -2.24
C ASN A 128 -17.60 -9.19 -1.53
N ASN A 129 -17.43 -9.47 -0.23
CA ASN A 129 -16.23 -9.21 0.57
C ASN A 129 -15.92 -10.42 1.46
N PHE A 130 -15.54 -11.51 0.80
CA PHE A 130 -15.38 -12.84 1.39
C PHE A 130 -13.95 -13.14 1.88
N GLY A 131 -13.82 -14.09 2.80
CA GLY A 131 -12.54 -14.70 3.19
C GLY A 131 -11.86 -14.06 4.41
N THR A 132 -10.61 -14.44 4.62
CA THR A 132 -9.70 -13.84 5.61
C THR A 132 -8.74 -12.84 4.97
N LYS A 133 -8.13 -11.99 5.80
CA LYS A 133 -7.14 -10.98 5.42
C LYS A 133 -6.11 -10.78 6.53
N LEU A 134 -4.85 -10.58 6.15
CA LEU A 134 -3.79 -10.13 7.06
C LEU A 134 -3.88 -8.61 7.27
N PHE A 135 -4.25 -8.22 8.48
CA PHE A 135 -4.31 -6.82 8.90
C PHE A 135 -3.00 -6.41 9.60
N CYS A 136 -2.28 -5.46 9.01
CA CYS A 136 -1.19 -4.76 9.66
C CYS A 136 -1.78 -3.63 10.54
N VAL A 137 -1.38 -3.54 11.81
CA VAL A 137 -1.84 -2.49 12.73
C VAL A 137 -0.64 -1.88 13.45
N LEU A 138 -0.35 -0.62 13.14
CA LEU A 138 0.83 0.11 13.57
C LEU A 138 0.45 1.50 14.15
N GLY A 139 1.43 2.38 14.33
CA GLY A 139 1.23 3.68 14.94
C GLY A 139 0.84 3.58 16.42
N HIS A 140 -0.01 4.49 16.89
CA HIS A 140 -0.24 4.75 18.32
C HIS A 140 -1.27 3.78 18.95
N VAL A 141 -1.10 2.48 18.71
CA VAL A 141 -1.79 1.40 19.43
C VAL A 141 -0.99 0.93 20.65
N ASN A 142 -1.64 0.21 21.58
CA ASN A 142 -0.94 -0.31 22.76
C ASN A 142 0.01 -1.47 22.43
N LYS A 143 -0.35 -2.30 21.46
CA LYS A 143 0.46 -3.39 20.92
C LYS A 143 0.34 -3.40 19.38
N PRO A 144 1.32 -2.84 18.64
CA PRO A 144 1.39 -3.00 17.19
C PRO A 144 1.53 -4.48 16.81
N CYS A 145 0.81 -4.93 15.78
CA CYS A 145 0.82 -6.32 15.35
C CYS A 145 0.30 -6.51 13.91
N THR A 146 0.77 -7.55 13.24
CA THR A 146 0.12 -8.13 12.05
C THR A 146 -0.73 -9.32 12.51
N VAL A 147 -1.99 -9.40 12.06
CA VAL A 147 -2.93 -10.44 12.49
C VAL A 147 -3.89 -10.84 11.36
N GLU A 148 -4.07 -12.14 11.13
CA GLU A 148 -5.08 -12.64 10.19
C GLU A 148 -6.47 -12.61 10.84
N LYS A 149 -7.45 -11.96 10.20
CA LYS A 149 -8.86 -11.93 10.62
C LYS A 149 -9.80 -12.04 9.43
N GLU A 150 -11.04 -12.40 9.74
CA GLU A 150 -12.16 -12.40 8.80
C GLU A 150 -12.39 -11.01 8.17
N MET A 151 -12.67 -10.98 6.87
CA MET A 151 -13.05 -9.77 6.15
C MET A 151 -14.32 -9.16 6.73
N SER A 152 -14.43 -7.84 6.74
CA SER A 152 -15.55 -7.10 7.38
C SER A 152 -15.64 -7.20 8.91
N ILE A 153 -14.61 -7.72 9.61
CA ILE A 153 -14.45 -7.53 11.07
C ILE A 153 -14.62 -6.05 11.44
N SER A 154 -15.29 -5.76 12.56
CA SER A 154 -15.52 -4.36 12.91
C SER A 154 -14.21 -3.64 13.27
N LEU A 155 -14.03 -2.47 12.66
CA LEU A 155 -12.83 -1.63 12.74
C LEU A 155 -12.39 -1.32 14.19
N LYS A 156 -13.38 -1.16 15.07
CA LYS A 156 -13.27 -0.92 16.52
C LYS A 156 -12.90 -2.19 17.29
N GLU A 157 -13.38 -3.36 16.86
CA GLU A 157 -13.08 -4.65 17.48
C GLU A 157 -11.65 -5.10 17.20
N LEU A 158 -11.21 -5.10 15.92
CA LEU A 158 -9.84 -5.49 15.52
C LEU A 158 -8.78 -4.85 16.44
N ILE A 159 -8.93 -3.54 16.61
CA ILE A 159 -8.09 -2.69 17.46
C ILE A 159 -8.21 -3.03 18.95
N LYS A 160 -9.41 -3.16 19.51
CA LYS A 160 -9.60 -3.48 20.93
C LYS A 160 -9.15 -4.89 21.28
N ARG A 161 -9.42 -5.86 20.41
CA ARG A 161 -9.27 -7.31 20.63
C ARG A 161 -7.85 -7.81 20.38
N HIS A 162 -7.15 -7.27 19.39
CA HIS A 162 -5.81 -7.73 19.02
C HIS A 162 -4.69 -6.76 19.38
N CYS A 163 -4.95 -5.45 19.29
CA CYS A 163 -3.91 -4.43 19.41
C CYS A 163 -3.81 -3.82 20.82
N GLY A 164 -4.55 -4.40 21.79
CA GLY A 164 -4.68 -3.89 23.16
C GLY A 164 -5.46 -2.57 23.25
N GLY A 165 -6.23 -2.21 22.22
CA GLY A 165 -6.81 -0.87 22.07
C GLY A 165 -5.77 0.16 21.61
N VAL A 166 -6.19 1.43 21.65
CA VAL A 166 -5.41 2.55 21.13
C VAL A 166 -4.92 3.43 22.26
N ARG A 167 -3.77 4.09 22.09
CA ARG A 167 -3.36 5.27 22.87
C ARG A 167 -4.17 6.50 22.42
N GLY A 168 -5.50 6.38 22.39
CA GLY A 168 -6.45 7.33 21.78
C GLY A 168 -6.73 7.05 20.29
N LEU A 169 -7.98 6.68 19.94
CA LEU A 169 -8.46 6.12 18.65
C LEU A 169 -8.00 6.88 17.38
N GLY A 170 -7.75 6.26 16.21
CA GLY A 170 -7.93 4.86 15.70
C GLY A 170 -7.55 4.76 14.20
N THR A 171 -7.77 3.72 13.36
CA THR A 171 -8.09 2.26 13.48
C THR A 171 -7.93 1.54 12.09
N ALA A 172 -7.40 0.30 12.02
CA ALA A 172 -7.03 -0.62 10.86
C ALA A 172 -6.17 -0.13 9.66
N ALA A 173 -5.30 -1.01 9.14
CA ALA A 173 -4.23 -0.71 8.16
C ALA A 173 -3.39 0.53 8.55
N VAL A 174 -3.28 0.75 9.86
CA VAL A 174 -3.18 2.10 10.38
C VAL A 174 -1.77 2.47 10.74
N ILE A 175 -1.43 3.67 10.30
CA ILE A 175 -0.69 4.62 11.09
C ILE A 175 -1.70 5.26 12.07
N VAL A 176 -1.97 4.66 13.23
CA VAL A 176 -2.92 5.29 14.17
C VAL A 176 -2.26 6.57 14.68
N LYS A 177 -2.95 7.68 14.51
CA LYS A 177 -2.57 8.96 15.10
C LYS A 177 -3.57 9.32 16.20
N ASP A 178 -3.02 9.61 17.36
CA ASP A 178 -3.73 10.08 18.54
C ASP A 178 -3.81 11.61 18.53
N LYS A 179 -4.46 12.19 19.56
CA LYS A 179 -4.54 13.66 19.70
C LYS A 179 -3.17 14.33 19.94
N SER A 180 -2.17 13.57 20.39
CA SER A 180 -0.78 14.03 20.59
C SER A 180 -0.04 14.23 19.26
N THR A 181 -0.50 13.62 18.17
CA THR A 181 0.16 13.72 16.87
C THR A 181 -0.21 15.02 16.16
N ASP A 182 0.78 15.72 15.59
CA ASP A 182 0.47 16.61 14.49
C ASP A 182 0.12 15.86 13.20
N VAL A 183 -1.19 15.75 12.93
CA VAL A 183 -1.71 15.18 11.68
C VAL A 183 -1.20 15.90 10.42
N VAL A 184 -0.87 17.19 10.47
CA VAL A 184 -0.41 17.93 9.28
C VAL A 184 1.01 17.50 8.90
N ASP A 185 1.94 17.47 9.87
CA ASP A 185 3.28 16.88 9.68
C ASP A 185 3.23 15.41 9.25
N ALA A 186 2.33 14.62 9.85
CA ALA A 186 2.15 13.22 9.45
C ALA A 186 1.78 13.07 7.96
N ILE A 187 0.86 13.88 7.44
CA ILE A 187 0.48 13.88 6.01
C ILE A 187 1.55 14.54 5.12
N ALA A 188 2.27 15.56 5.61
CA ALA A 188 3.41 16.13 4.91
C ALA A 188 4.51 15.09 4.69
N ARG A 189 4.74 14.22 5.69
CA ARG A 189 5.68 13.09 5.57
C ARG A 189 5.20 12.00 4.60
N LEU A 190 3.88 11.74 4.50
CA LEU A 190 3.33 10.89 3.42
C LEU A 190 3.56 11.53 2.03
N SER A 191 3.35 12.84 1.90
CA SER A 191 3.56 13.57 0.65
C SER A 191 5.04 13.54 0.22
N TYR A 192 5.97 13.71 1.17
CA TYR A 192 7.41 13.50 0.94
C TYR A 192 7.71 12.10 0.43
N PHE A 193 7.11 11.07 1.04
CA PHE A 193 7.30 9.67 0.64
C PHE A 193 6.86 9.43 -0.80
N TYR A 194 5.64 9.83 -1.18
CA TYR A 194 5.17 9.66 -2.57
C TYR A 194 6.01 10.46 -3.59
N LYS A 195 6.57 11.60 -3.20
CA LYS A 195 7.52 12.39 -3.98
C LYS A 195 8.92 11.76 -4.10
N HIS A 196 9.28 10.90 -3.15
CA HIS A 196 10.51 10.09 -3.18
C HIS A 196 10.34 8.84 -4.05
N GLU A 197 9.29 8.04 -3.80
CA GLU A 197 9.02 6.78 -4.50
C GLU A 197 8.34 6.93 -5.87
N SER A 198 7.95 8.15 -6.27
CA SER A 198 7.47 8.40 -7.63
C SER A 198 8.54 8.01 -8.65
N CYS A 199 8.18 7.13 -9.59
CA CYS A 199 9.03 6.77 -10.74
C CYS A 199 9.20 7.92 -11.76
N ARG A 200 8.53 9.07 -11.56
CA ARG A 200 8.64 10.31 -12.34
C ARG A 200 8.25 10.20 -13.83
N GLN A 201 7.66 9.07 -14.26
CA GLN A 201 7.30 8.81 -15.65
C GLN A 201 6.23 9.76 -16.21
N CYS A 202 5.16 10.03 -15.47
CA CYS A 202 4.08 10.94 -15.89
C CYS A 202 4.19 12.30 -15.20
N THR A 203 4.03 13.38 -15.97
CA THR A 203 4.20 14.77 -15.50
C THR A 203 3.30 15.13 -14.31
N PRO A 204 1.99 14.80 -14.26
CA PRO A 204 1.15 15.11 -13.10
C PRO A 204 1.67 14.48 -11.80
N CYS A 205 2.18 13.24 -11.85
CA CYS A 205 2.81 12.63 -10.68
C CYS A 205 4.18 13.27 -10.36
N ARG A 206 5.05 13.43 -11.38
CA ARG A 206 6.43 13.92 -11.21
C ARG A 206 6.49 15.30 -10.57
N GLU A 207 5.78 16.27 -11.14
CA GLU A 207 5.79 17.65 -10.65
C GLU A 207 4.80 17.82 -9.49
N GLY A 208 3.59 17.25 -9.64
CA GLY A 208 2.50 17.41 -8.69
C GLY A 208 2.82 16.86 -7.30
N THR A 209 3.45 15.69 -7.17
CA THR A 209 3.90 15.20 -5.85
C THR A 209 4.98 16.09 -5.23
N GLY A 210 5.80 16.73 -6.06
CA GLY A 210 6.71 17.82 -5.68
C GLY A 210 5.97 18.99 -5.04
N TRP A 211 4.96 19.51 -5.74
CA TRP A 211 4.15 20.65 -5.29
C TRP A 211 3.32 20.31 -4.04
N LEU A 212 2.68 19.13 -3.99
CA LEU A 212 1.95 18.64 -2.80
C LEU A 212 2.87 18.67 -1.57
N TRP A 213 4.07 18.12 -1.67
CA TRP A 213 5.04 18.12 -0.57
C TRP A 213 5.47 19.55 -0.17
N MET A 214 5.80 20.41 -1.14
CA MET A 214 6.23 21.79 -0.87
C MET A 214 5.15 22.64 -0.18
N ILE A 215 3.89 22.50 -0.59
CA ILE A 215 2.76 23.20 0.07
C ILE A 215 2.50 22.57 1.46
N MET A 216 2.62 21.25 1.59
CA MET A 216 2.41 20.56 2.87
C MET A 216 3.47 20.89 3.94
N GLU A 217 4.74 21.07 3.60
CA GLU A 217 5.75 21.54 4.59
C GLU A 217 5.46 23.00 5.03
N ARG A 218 4.95 23.85 4.12
CA ARG A 218 4.51 25.21 4.45
C ARG A 218 3.28 25.25 5.36
N LEU A 219 2.23 24.48 5.03
CA LEU A 219 1.04 24.29 5.88
C LEU A 219 1.35 23.65 7.24
N LYS A 220 2.44 22.87 7.34
CA LYS A 220 2.94 22.30 8.60
C LYS A 220 3.58 23.35 9.51
N VAL A 221 4.18 24.42 8.99
CA VAL A 221 4.70 25.52 9.85
C VAL A 221 3.67 26.64 10.03
N GLY A 222 2.77 26.83 9.06
CA GLY A 222 1.75 27.90 9.05
C GLY A 222 2.01 29.00 8.02
N ASN A 223 3.16 28.97 7.33
CA ASN A 223 3.60 29.93 6.32
C ASN A 223 2.90 29.66 4.96
N SER A 224 1.58 29.83 4.94
CA SER A 224 0.70 29.62 3.79
C SER A 224 -0.55 30.49 3.90
N ASN A 225 -1.12 30.87 2.76
CA ASN A 225 -2.38 31.64 2.73
C ASN A 225 -3.60 30.71 2.80
N LEU A 226 -4.74 31.22 3.28
CA LEU A 226 -5.99 30.44 3.36
C LEU A 226 -6.45 29.90 2.00
N GLU A 227 -6.26 30.68 0.93
CA GLU A 227 -6.55 30.30 -0.47
C GLU A 227 -5.66 29.15 -0.96
N GLU A 228 -4.47 28.94 -0.39
CA GLU A 228 -3.61 27.82 -0.76
C GLU A 228 -4.18 26.47 -0.33
N ILE A 229 -5.12 26.43 0.61
CA ILE A 229 -5.86 25.20 0.95
C ILE A 229 -6.75 24.76 -0.22
N ASP A 230 -7.42 25.71 -0.87
CA ASP A 230 -8.26 25.43 -2.04
C ASP A 230 -7.44 25.21 -3.31
N MET A 231 -6.32 25.93 -3.48
CA MET A 231 -5.33 25.63 -4.52
C MET A 231 -4.78 24.21 -4.37
N LEU A 232 -4.42 23.79 -3.15
CA LEU A 232 -3.93 22.44 -2.86
C LEU A 232 -5.01 21.39 -3.14
N GLN A 233 -6.26 21.67 -2.77
CA GLN A 233 -7.40 20.82 -3.10
C GLN A 233 -7.59 20.68 -4.62
N GLU A 234 -7.32 21.72 -5.41
CA GLU A 234 -7.37 21.62 -6.88
C GLU A 234 -6.17 20.87 -7.47
N VAL A 235 -4.94 21.13 -6.99
CA VAL A 235 -3.73 20.38 -7.38
C VAL A 235 -3.90 18.88 -7.16
N THR A 236 -4.52 18.45 -6.05
CA THR A 236 -4.79 17.00 -5.85
C THR A 236 -5.73 16.40 -6.92
N LYS A 237 -6.74 17.14 -7.41
CA LYS A 237 -7.64 16.67 -8.49
C LYS A 237 -6.94 16.63 -9.86
N GLN A 238 -6.00 17.54 -10.10
CA GLN A 238 -5.18 17.57 -11.32
C GLN A 238 -4.17 16.41 -11.38
N ILE A 239 -3.89 15.78 -10.24
CA ILE A 239 -3.09 14.55 -10.14
C ILE A 239 -4.00 13.31 -10.23
N GLU A 240 -5.08 13.29 -9.47
CA GLU A 240 -6.06 12.20 -9.45
C GLU A 240 -6.65 11.92 -10.85
N GLY A 241 -6.68 10.66 -11.26
CA GLY A 241 -7.18 10.22 -12.57
C GLY A 241 -6.33 10.61 -13.79
N HIS A 242 -5.31 11.47 -13.62
CA HIS A 242 -4.46 11.98 -14.70
C HIS A 242 -3.07 11.30 -14.77
N THR A 243 -2.83 10.27 -13.94
CA THR A 243 -1.55 9.55 -13.87
C THR A 243 -1.59 8.14 -14.47
N ILE A 244 -0.45 7.69 -15.02
CA ILE A 244 -0.31 6.36 -15.68
C ILE A 244 -0.61 5.18 -14.73
N CYS A 245 -0.44 5.38 -13.42
CA CYS A 245 -0.74 4.39 -12.38
C CYS A 245 -1.31 5.06 -11.13
N ALA A 246 -1.90 4.26 -10.24
CA ALA A 246 -2.59 4.74 -9.04
C ALA A 246 -1.70 5.38 -7.96
N LEU A 247 -0.38 5.54 -8.19
CA LEU A 247 0.50 6.27 -7.28
C LEU A 247 0.15 7.77 -7.22
N GLY A 248 -0.38 8.34 -8.30
CA GLY A 248 -0.92 9.70 -8.29
C GLY A 248 -2.11 9.84 -7.35
N ASP A 249 -3.11 8.98 -7.53
CA ASP A 249 -4.31 8.93 -6.68
C ASP A 249 -3.95 8.67 -5.20
N ALA A 250 -3.04 7.71 -4.95
CA ALA A 250 -2.54 7.39 -3.61
C ALA A 250 -1.75 8.55 -2.95
N ALA A 251 -1.15 9.45 -3.73
CA ALA A 251 -0.52 10.67 -3.23
C ALA A 251 -1.52 11.83 -3.02
N ALA A 252 -2.57 11.88 -3.83
CA ALA A 252 -3.63 12.89 -3.75
C ALA A 252 -4.57 12.65 -2.56
N TRP A 253 -5.11 11.43 -2.41
CA TRP A 253 -6.13 11.11 -1.41
C TRP A 253 -5.76 11.42 0.06
N PRO A 254 -4.51 11.24 0.55
CA PRO A 254 -4.14 11.63 1.92
C PRO A 254 -4.25 13.14 2.17
N VAL A 255 -3.92 13.95 1.16
CA VAL A 255 -4.03 15.41 1.23
C VAL A 255 -5.49 15.85 1.12
N GLN A 256 -6.26 15.27 0.21
CA GLN A 256 -7.72 15.49 0.13
C GLN A 256 -8.42 15.12 1.45
N GLY A 257 -8.06 13.98 2.06
CA GLY A 257 -8.58 13.54 3.35
C GLY A 257 -8.22 14.49 4.49
N LEU A 258 -6.99 15.02 4.51
CA LEU A 258 -6.58 16.05 5.46
C LEU A 258 -7.42 17.32 5.32
N ILE A 259 -7.60 17.83 4.10
CA ILE A 259 -8.42 19.03 3.84
C ILE A 259 -9.88 18.76 4.25
N ARG A 260 -10.48 17.66 3.76
CA ARG A 260 -11.88 17.30 4.03
C ARG A 260 -12.22 17.16 5.53
N HIS A 261 -11.29 16.65 6.35
CA HIS A 261 -11.57 16.35 7.76
C HIS A 261 -10.87 17.28 8.76
N PHE A 262 -9.82 18.00 8.36
CA PHE A 262 -9.00 18.83 9.24
C PHE A 262 -8.71 20.25 8.70
N ARG A 263 -9.41 20.72 7.65
CA ARG A 263 -9.34 22.13 7.20
C ARG A 263 -9.43 23.16 8.34
N PRO A 264 -10.32 23.05 9.34
CA PRO A 264 -10.32 23.98 10.48
C PRO A 264 -9.01 23.99 11.30
N LYS A 265 -8.24 22.89 11.32
CA LYS A 265 -6.90 22.85 11.94
C LYS A 265 -5.85 23.55 11.06
N LEU A 266 -5.95 23.43 9.73
CA LEU A 266 -5.07 24.14 8.79
C LEU A 266 -5.29 25.65 8.87
N GLU A 267 -6.55 26.09 8.74
CA GLU A 267 -6.93 27.51 8.80
C GLU A 267 -6.55 28.16 10.14
N ARG A 268 -6.71 27.45 11.25
CA ARG A 268 -6.28 27.93 12.58
C ARG A 268 -4.76 28.07 12.66
N ARG A 269 -3.98 27.13 12.10
CA ARG A 269 -2.51 27.18 12.14
C ARG A 269 -1.93 28.32 11.30
N ILE A 270 -2.59 28.66 10.19
CA ILE A 270 -2.27 29.84 9.38
C ILE A 270 -2.51 31.12 10.20
N LYS A 271 -3.69 31.25 10.83
CA LYS A 271 -4.01 32.41 11.69
C LYS A 271 -3.04 32.53 12.87
N GLU A 272 -2.74 31.43 13.54
CA GLU A 272 -1.70 31.35 14.59
C GLU A 272 -0.31 31.79 14.10
N SER A 273 0.02 31.67 12.80
CA SER A 273 1.29 32.16 12.23
C SER A 273 1.25 33.66 11.97
N VAL A 274 0.20 34.16 11.31
CA VAL A 274 0.01 35.60 11.05
C VAL A 274 -0.07 36.38 12.37
N GLU A 275 -0.71 35.84 13.40
CA GLU A 275 -0.74 36.45 14.75
C GLU A 275 0.66 36.51 15.39
N ARG A 276 1.52 35.50 15.20
CA ARG A 276 2.92 35.54 15.65
C ARG A 276 3.74 36.55 14.87
N GLU A 277 3.63 36.56 13.54
CA GLU A 277 4.37 37.47 12.66
C GLU A 277 4.00 38.95 12.95
N LEU A 278 2.73 39.23 13.26
CA LEU A 278 2.28 40.55 13.69
C LEU A 278 2.76 40.94 15.11
N LEU A 279 2.93 39.97 16.01
CA LEU A 279 3.51 40.20 17.35
C LEU A 279 5.03 40.41 17.29
N GLU A 280 5.74 39.64 16.46
CA GLU A 280 7.19 39.75 16.25
C GLU A 280 7.56 41.04 15.50
N ALA A 281 6.67 41.55 14.63
CA ALA A 281 6.83 42.85 13.97
C ALA A 281 6.43 44.07 14.83
N ALA A 282 6.01 43.85 16.09
CA ALA A 282 5.58 44.89 17.02
C ALA A 282 6.54 45.08 18.22
N VAL A 283 7.75 44.50 18.15
CA VAL A 283 8.81 44.50 19.18
C VAL A 283 10.09 45.14 18.64
#